data_AF-A0A8C3U6A4-F1
#
_entry.id   AF-A0A8C3U6A4-F1
#
_cell.length_a   1.000
_cell.length_b   1.000
_cell.length_c   1.000
_cell.angle_alpha   90.00
_cell.angle_beta   90.00
_cell.angle_gamma   90.00
#
_symmetry.space_group_name_H-M   'P 1'
#
loop_
_entity.id
_entity.type
_entity.pdbx_description
1 polymer ?
#
loop_
_entity_poly.entity_id
_entity_poly.type
_entity_poly.pdbx_seq_one_letter_code
_entity_poly.pdbx_strand_id
1 'polypeptide(L)'
;MLLVLSAEHRAHLGCLPRAGGAAVGELGRLALEQLRRGAAPRACETAASESRARHGVEGLVYLLTESSKLMISEVDFQDSIHVLGFSDELNKSLLQLYLDNRKEIRSILGELAPRLPSYHSLEWRLDVQVTSLMFLVFHPFPYIFYIIKPVKQCKNN
;
A
#
# COMPACT_ATOMS: atom_id res chain seq x y z
N MET A 1 7.09 -11.21 -0.98
CA MET A 1 7.54 -9.97 -0.28
C MET A 1 6.86 -9.96 1.08
N LEU A 2 7.62 -9.96 2.17
CA LEU A 2 7.07 -10.04 3.53
C LEU A 2 6.48 -8.70 3.98
N LEU A 3 5.38 -8.75 4.71
CA LEU A 3 4.70 -7.57 5.22
C LEU A 3 5.42 -7.06 6.48
N VAL A 4 5.99 -5.87 6.42
CA VAL A 4 6.64 -5.22 7.56
C VAL A 4 5.63 -4.33 8.29
N LEU A 5 5.04 -4.86 9.36
CA LEU A 5 4.19 -4.07 10.26
C LEU A 5 5.05 -3.21 11.19
N SER A 6 4.66 -1.95 11.40
CA SER A 6 5.26 -1.11 12.43
C SER A 6 4.92 -1.65 13.84
N ALA A 7 5.75 -1.31 14.83
CA ALA A 7 5.59 -1.80 16.21
C ALA A 7 4.22 -1.46 16.82
N GLU A 8 3.67 -0.29 16.48
CA GLU A 8 2.34 0.15 16.93
C GLU A 8 1.23 -0.74 16.37
N HIS A 9 1.21 -0.99 15.06
CA HIS A 9 0.20 -1.85 14.44
C HIS A 9 0.29 -3.30 14.92
N ARG A 10 1.51 -3.80 15.23
CA ARG A 10 1.67 -5.10 15.88
C ARG A 10 1.05 -5.13 17.28
N ALA A 11 1.24 -4.07 18.07
CA ALA A 11 0.62 -3.94 19.39
C ALA A 11 -0.91 -3.87 19.30
N HIS A 12 -1.44 -3.19 18.27
CA HIS A 12 -2.87 -3.08 18.00
C HIS A 12 -3.50 -4.44 17.66
N LEU A 13 -2.81 -5.29 16.91
CA LEU A 13 -3.25 -6.66 16.60
C LEU A 13 -3.12 -7.62 17.80
N GLY A 14 -2.37 -7.26 18.84
CA GLY A 14 -2.20 -8.06 20.05
C GLY A 14 -3.49 -8.29 20.86
N CYS A 15 -4.58 -7.60 20.53
CA CYS A 15 -5.89 -7.85 21.15
C CYS A 15 -6.66 -9.03 20.52
N LEU A 16 -6.30 -9.46 19.31
CA LEU A 16 -7.00 -10.52 18.57
C LEU A 16 -6.93 -11.91 19.25
N PRO A 17 -5.78 -12.36 19.80
CA PRO A 17 -5.70 -13.66 20.47
C PRO A 17 -6.62 -13.77 21.69
N ARG A 18 -6.89 -12.64 22.35
CA ARG A 18 -7.73 -12.57 23.55
C ARG A 18 -9.22 -12.50 23.22
N ALA A 19 -9.57 -11.98 22.04
CA ALA A 19 -10.95 -11.79 21.60
C ALA A 19 -11.54 -13.05 20.92
N GLY A 20 -10.68 -13.96 20.43
CA GLY A 20 -11.09 -15.23 19.82
C GLY A 20 -11.63 -15.09 18.39
N GLY A 21 -11.86 -16.23 17.71
CA GLY A 21 -12.19 -16.28 16.27
C GLY A 21 -13.48 -15.57 15.88
N ALA A 22 -14.52 -15.62 16.72
CA ALA A 22 -15.79 -14.94 16.46
C ALA A 22 -15.63 -13.40 16.46
N ALA A 23 -14.75 -12.86 17.30
CA ALA A 23 -14.48 -11.43 17.34
C ALA A 23 -13.70 -10.96 16.11
N VAL A 24 -12.84 -11.80 15.53
CA VAL A 24 -12.12 -11.46 14.29
C VAL A 24 -13.08 -11.26 13.11
N GLY A 25 -14.17 -12.03 13.06
CA GLY A 25 -15.23 -11.84 12.06
C GLY A 25 -15.89 -10.46 12.18
N GLU A 26 -16.33 -10.08 13.39
CA GLU A 26 -16.97 -8.78 13.61
C GLU A 26 -16.00 -7.60 13.46
N LEU A 27 -14.78 -7.71 13.99
CA LEU A 27 -13.75 -6.69 13.84
C LEU A 27 -13.34 -6.53 12.36
N GLY A 28 -13.25 -7.63 11.62
CA GLY A 28 -12.99 -7.64 10.19
C GLY A 28 -14.11 -6.99 9.39
N ARG A 29 -15.38 -7.28 9.72
CA ARG A 29 -16.55 -6.62 9.12
C ARG A 29 -16.52 -5.10 9.36
N LEU A 30 -16.22 -4.67 10.60
CA LEU A 30 -16.09 -3.26 10.95
C LEU A 30 -14.91 -2.60 10.23
N ALA A 31 -13.78 -3.29 10.10
CA ALA A 31 -12.61 -2.81 9.34
C ALA A 31 -12.95 -2.57 7.86
N LEU A 32 -13.68 -3.50 7.23
CA LEU A 32 -14.13 -3.35 5.85
C LEU A 32 -15.16 -2.22 5.69
N GLU A 33 -16.05 -2.05 6.66
CA GLU A 33 -17.00 -0.94 6.66
C GLU A 33 -16.29 0.42 6.74
N GLN A 34 -15.23 0.51 7.55
CA GLN A 34 -14.37 1.71 7.61
C GLN A 34 -13.64 1.97 6.28
N LEU A 35 -13.18 0.92 5.60
CA LEU A 35 -12.56 1.06 4.27
C LEU A 35 -13.56 1.55 3.22
N ARG A 36 -14.78 1.00 3.20
CA ARG A 36 -15.84 1.37 2.24
C ARG A 36 -16.36 2.79 2.42
N ARG A 37 -16.56 3.23 3.66
CA ARG A 37 -17.08 4.59 3.97
C ARG A 37 -16.00 5.67 3.96
N GLY A 38 -14.73 5.29 3.91
CA GLY A 38 -13.61 6.16 4.27
C GLY A 38 -13.65 6.50 5.77
N ALA A 39 -12.67 7.27 6.25
CA ALA A 39 -12.57 7.72 7.64
C ALA A 39 -13.65 8.77 8.00
N ALA A 40 -14.93 8.48 7.74
CA ALA A 40 -16.05 9.29 8.16
C ALA A 40 -16.30 9.06 9.67
N PRO A 41 -16.32 10.11 10.52
CA PRO A 41 -16.35 9.94 11.98
C PRO A 41 -17.64 9.33 12.56
N ARG A 42 -18.70 9.19 11.77
CA ARG A 42 -20.08 9.15 12.30
C ARG A 42 -20.58 7.80 12.82
N ALA A 43 -19.73 6.78 12.89
CA ALA A 43 -20.09 5.48 13.49
C ALA A 43 -19.15 5.05 14.61
N CYS A 44 -18.10 5.81 14.91
CA CYS A 44 -17.19 5.51 16.03
C CYS A 44 -17.60 6.20 17.33
N GLU A 45 -18.54 7.16 17.29
CA GLU A 45 -18.95 7.95 18.46
C GLU A 45 -19.83 7.17 19.45
N THR A 46 -20.59 6.16 19.01
CA THR A 46 -21.53 5.45 19.89
C THR A 46 -20.92 4.34 20.74
N ALA A 47 -19.61 4.08 20.64
CA ALA A 47 -18.92 3.11 21.49
C ALA A 47 -17.51 3.57 21.85
N ALA A 48 -17.42 4.50 22.78
CA ALA A 48 -16.20 4.77 23.54
C ALA A 48 -15.90 3.69 24.61
N SER A 49 -16.42 2.47 24.47
CA SER A 49 -16.41 1.50 25.58
C SER A 49 -15.17 0.63 25.67
N GLU A 50 -14.37 0.38 24.62
CA GLU A 50 -13.06 -0.25 24.80
C GLU A 50 -12.04 0.23 23.77
N SER A 51 -11.08 1.04 24.21
CA SER A 51 -9.94 1.49 23.41
C SER A 51 -9.28 0.34 22.64
N ARG A 52 -9.14 -0.85 23.25
CA ARG A 52 -8.52 -2.03 22.60
C ARG A 52 -9.24 -2.53 21.36
N ALA A 53 -10.58 -2.46 21.33
CA ALA A 53 -11.35 -2.89 20.16
C ALA A 53 -11.12 -1.94 18.98
N ARG A 54 -11.07 -0.62 19.24
CA ARG A 54 -10.76 0.38 18.20
C ARG A 54 -9.36 0.20 17.62
N HIS A 55 -8.36 0.02 18.48
CA HIS A 55 -7.00 -0.27 18.01
C HIS A 55 -6.96 -1.59 17.21
N GLY A 56 -7.71 -2.62 17.63
CA GLY A 56 -7.83 -3.87 16.87
C GLY A 56 -8.39 -3.70 15.46
N VAL A 57 -9.46 -2.89 15.31
CA VAL A 57 -10.02 -2.54 13.99
C VAL A 57 -8.99 -1.77 13.17
N GLU A 58 -8.32 -0.78 13.75
CA GLU A 58 -7.29 0.01 13.06
C GLU A 58 -6.11 -0.85 12.58
N GLY A 59 -5.64 -1.78 13.42
CA GLY A 59 -4.63 -2.76 13.05
C GLY A 59 -5.05 -3.65 11.88
N LEU A 60 -6.31 -4.11 11.88
CA LEU A 60 -6.86 -4.92 10.78
C LEU A 60 -7.03 -4.10 9.49
N VAL A 61 -7.53 -2.87 9.58
CA VAL A 61 -7.63 -1.95 8.44
C VAL A 61 -6.25 -1.75 7.81
N TYR A 62 -5.23 -1.47 8.62
CA TYR A 62 -3.87 -1.28 8.14
C TYR A 62 -3.31 -2.56 7.48
N LEU A 63 -3.44 -3.70 8.15
CA LEU A 63 -2.96 -5.00 7.65
C LEU A 63 -3.60 -5.34 6.29
N LEU A 64 -4.92 -5.22 6.17
CA LEU A 64 -5.63 -5.52 4.92
C LEU A 64 -5.30 -4.53 3.81
N THR A 65 -5.11 -3.26 4.15
CA THR A 65 -4.74 -2.20 3.21
C THR A 65 -3.34 -2.42 2.65
N GLU A 66 -2.34 -2.58 3.52
CA GLU A 66 -0.95 -2.80 3.09
C GLU A 66 -0.79 -4.11 2.32
N SER A 67 -1.46 -5.19 2.76
CA SER A 67 -1.47 -6.47 2.04
C SER A 67 -2.08 -6.36 0.64
N SER A 68 -3.14 -5.55 0.49
CA SER A 68 -3.83 -5.35 -0.78
C SER A 68 -3.06 -4.44 -1.74
N LYS A 69 -2.40 -3.39 -1.19
CA LYS A 69 -1.50 -2.48 -1.92
C LYS A 69 -0.31 -3.24 -2.50
N LEU A 70 0.35 -4.07 -1.69
CA LEU A 70 1.53 -4.83 -2.09
C LEU A 70 1.21 -6.10 -2.88
N MET A 71 -0.06 -6.43 -3.09
CA MET A 71 -0.51 -7.67 -3.75
C MET A 71 0.17 -8.92 -3.17
N ILE A 72 0.25 -9.02 -1.85
CA ILE A 72 1.00 -10.10 -1.19
C ILE A 72 0.40 -11.47 -1.53
N SER A 73 1.27 -12.46 -1.78
CA SER A 73 0.84 -13.83 -2.04
C SER A 73 0.27 -14.47 -0.76
N GLU A 74 -0.55 -15.51 -0.90
CA GLU A 74 -1.09 -16.24 0.25
C GLU A 74 0.00 -16.78 1.17
N VAL A 75 1.08 -17.32 0.60
CA VAL A 75 2.22 -17.86 1.35
C VAL A 75 2.95 -16.75 2.11
N ASP A 76 3.31 -15.66 1.42
CA ASP A 76 3.97 -14.52 2.06
C ASP A 76 3.11 -13.90 3.18
N PHE A 77 1.78 -13.89 3.01
CA PHE A 77 0.84 -13.39 4.00
C PHE A 77 0.82 -14.29 5.24
N GLN A 78 0.72 -15.62 5.05
CA GLN A 78 0.80 -16.60 6.12
C GLN A 78 2.11 -16.48 6.91
N ASP A 79 3.24 -16.35 6.22
CA ASP A 79 4.55 -16.18 6.86
C ASP A 79 4.60 -14.89 7.69
N SER A 80 3.99 -13.81 7.18
CA SER A 80 3.96 -12.51 7.85
C SER A 80 3.09 -12.52 9.13
N ILE A 81 1.94 -13.20 9.11
CA ILE A 81 1.08 -13.33 10.30
C ILE A 81 1.62 -14.36 11.30
N HIS A 82 2.35 -15.38 10.83
CA HIS A 82 2.94 -16.40 11.70
C HIS A 82 3.97 -15.78 12.67
N VAL A 83 4.71 -14.76 12.22
CA VAL A 83 5.63 -13.97 13.06
C VAL A 83 4.93 -13.27 14.23
N LEU A 84 3.62 -13.03 14.14
CA LEU A 84 2.84 -12.42 15.23
C LEU A 84 2.47 -13.41 16.34
N GLY A 85 2.71 -14.70 16.14
CA GLY A 85 2.49 -15.73 17.17
C GLY A 85 1.03 -16.01 17.49
N PHE A 86 0.10 -15.76 16.57
CA PHE A 86 -1.32 -16.06 16.74
C PHE A 86 -1.62 -17.55 16.58
N SER A 87 -2.79 -18.01 17.05
CA SER A 87 -3.21 -19.40 16.86
C SER A 87 -3.49 -19.71 15.39
N ASP A 88 -3.36 -20.97 15.00
CA ASP A 88 -3.51 -21.41 13.61
C ASP A 88 -4.93 -21.16 13.07
N GLU A 89 -5.95 -21.30 13.92
CA GLU A 89 -7.35 -21.02 13.58
C GLU A 89 -7.58 -19.53 13.26
N LEU A 90 -6.92 -18.64 14.01
CA LEU A 90 -7.00 -17.20 13.78
C LEU A 90 -6.26 -16.82 12.50
N ASN A 91 -5.10 -17.43 12.26
CA ASN A 91 -4.33 -17.21 11.03
C ASN A 91 -5.13 -17.63 9.78
N LYS A 92 -5.78 -18.80 9.83
CA LYS A 92 -6.69 -19.27 8.76
C LYS A 92 -7.85 -18.31 8.54
N SER A 93 -8.47 -17.82 9.61
CA SER A 93 -9.58 -16.86 9.52
C SER A 93 -9.15 -15.52 8.90
N LEU A 94 -8.00 -14.99 9.30
CA LEU A 94 -7.44 -13.75 8.74
C LEU A 94 -7.08 -13.91 7.27
N LEU A 95 -6.54 -15.07 6.88
CA LEU A 95 -6.22 -15.37 5.50
C LEU A 95 -7.47 -15.43 4.63
N GLN A 96 -8.52 -16.12 5.06
CA GLN A 96 -9.79 -16.15 4.34
C GLN A 96 -10.35 -14.75 4.15
N LEU A 97 -10.35 -13.95 5.22
CA LEU A 97 -10.81 -12.56 5.16
C LEU A 97 -9.99 -11.73 4.16
N TYR A 98 -8.68 -11.91 4.08
CA TYR A 98 -7.85 -11.25 3.07
C TYR A 98 -8.20 -11.70 1.64
N LEU A 99 -8.28 -13.01 1.38
CA LEU A 99 -8.51 -13.55 0.04
C LEU A 99 -9.85 -13.12 -0.54
N ASP A 100 -10.89 -13.08 0.28
CA ASP A 100 -12.24 -12.69 -0.12
C ASP A 100 -12.31 -11.20 -0.45
N ASN A 101 -11.65 -10.36 0.35
CA ASN A 101 -11.84 -8.90 0.29
C ASN A 101 -10.75 -8.16 -0.50
N ARG A 102 -9.60 -8.78 -0.82
CA ARG A 102 -8.47 -8.10 -1.50
C ARG A 102 -8.84 -7.39 -2.81
N LYS A 103 -9.78 -7.94 -3.57
CA LYS A 103 -10.24 -7.34 -4.85
C LYS A 103 -11.03 -6.06 -4.60
N GLU A 104 -11.92 -6.11 -3.61
CA GLU A 104 -12.76 -4.99 -3.23
C GLU A 104 -11.92 -3.84 -2.66
N ILE A 105 -11.01 -4.16 -1.73
CA ILE A 105 -10.11 -3.17 -1.12
C ILE A 105 -9.27 -2.48 -2.20
N ARG A 106 -8.79 -3.22 -3.20
CA ARG A 106 -8.06 -2.63 -4.33
C ARG A 106 -8.92 -1.71 -5.19
N SER A 107 -10.19 -2.05 -5.41
CA SER A 107 -11.12 -1.16 -6.12
C SER A 107 -11.29 0.16 -5.36
N ILE A 108 -11.54 0.08 -4.04
CA ILE A 108 -11.68 1.25 -3.17
C ILE A 108 -10.40 2.10 -3.19
N LEU A 109 -9.23 1.49 -3.04
CA LEU A 109 -7.96 2.20 -3.10
C LEU A 109 -7.70 2.83 -4.47
N GLY A 110 -8.15 2.17 -5.55
CA GLY A 110 -8.05 2.70 -6.92
C GLY A 110 -8.96 3.90 -7.17
N GLU A 111 -10.15 3.91 -6.56
CA GLU A 111 -11.08 5.06 -6.60
C GLU A 111 -10.56 6.25 -5.78
N LEU A 112 -9.92 5.98 -4.64
CA LEU A 112 -9.32 6.99 -3.77
C LEU A 112 -7.98 7.52 -4.28
N ALA A 113 -7.30 6.81 -5.17
CA ALA A 113 -6.02 7.22 -5.71
C ALA A 113 -6.21 8.42 -6.67
N PRO A 114 -5.43 9.50 -6.53
CA PRO A 114 -5.44 10.58 -7.51
C PRO A 114 -5.05 10.00 -8.87
N ARG A 115 -5.79 10.35 -9.92
CA ARG A 115 -5.43 10.01 -11.29
C ARG A 115 -4.14 10.74 -11.64
N LEU A 116 -3.02 10.08 -11.41
CA LEU A 116 -1.71 10.55 -11.85
C LEU A 116 -1.66 10.43 -13.38
N PRO A 117 -1.09 11.41 -14.10
CA PRO A 117 -0.83 11.26 -15.52
C PRO A 117 0.07 10.04 -15.72
N SER A 118 -0.44 9.00 -16.35
CA SER A 118 0.33 7.82 -16.70
C SER A 118 1.23 8.17 -17.88
N TYR A 119 2.54 8.11 -17.69
CA TYR A 119 3.47 8.19 -18.81
C TYR A 119 3.21 6.98 -19.72
N HIS A 120 2.90 7.23 -20.98
CA HIS A 120 2.75 6.22 -22.02
C HIS A 120 3.84 6.49 -23.05
N SER A 121 4.63 5.46 -23.35
CA SER A 121 5.85 5.56 -24.16
C SER A 121 6.95 6.41 -23.52
N LEU A 122 7.93 5.74 -22.90
CA LEU A 122 9.20 6.37 -22.49
C LEU A 122 10.10 6.53 -23.72
N GLU A 123 9.63 7.24 -24.74
CA GLU A 123 10.48 7.69 -25.84
C GLU A 123 11.39 8.79 -25.30
N TRP A 124 12.50 8.38 -24.70
CA TRP A 124 13.60 9.26 -24.41
C TRP A 124 14.32 9.53 -25.74
N ARG A 125 14.35 10.79 -26.16
CA ARG A 125 15.21 11.24 -27.26
C ARG A 125 16.52 11.71 -26.67
N LEU A 126 17.62 11.09 -27.08
CA LEU A 126 18.96 11.56 -26.78
C LEU A 126 19.34 12.60 -27.84
N ASP A 127 19.05 13.86 -27.57
CA ASP A 127 19.54 14.96 -28.40
C ASP A 127 21.02 15.20 -28.05
N VAL A 128 21.94 14.74 -28.90
CA VAL A 128 23.37 15.06 -28.79
C VAL A 128 23.65 16.28 -29.66
N GLN A 129 23.90 17.42 -29.02
CA GLN A 129 24.31 18.63 -29.73
C GLN A 129 25.85 18.69 -29.76
N VAL A 130 26.45 18.22 -30.86
CA VAL A 130 27.91 18.31 -31.06
C VAL A 130 28.24 19.70 -31.61
N THR A 131 28.70 20.60 -30.77
CA THR A 131 29.26 21.88 -31.22
C THR A 131 30.74 21.71 -31.55
N SER A 132 31.07 21.54 -32.83
CA SER A 132 32.44 21.68 -33.30
C SER A 132 32.75 23.16 -33.54
N LEU A 133 33.11 23.90 -32.49
CA LEU A 133 33.80 25.18 -32.68
C LEU A 133 35.26 24.87 -33.03
N MET A 134 35.54 24.70 -34.31
CA MET A 134 36.90 24.74 -34.83
C MET A 134 37.38 26.20 -34.74
N PHE A 135 38.10 26.57 -33.68
CA PHE A 135 39.16 27.57 -33.72
C PHE A 135 40.17 27.30 -32.57
N LEU A 136 41.42 27.13 -33.00
CA LEU A 136 42.65 26.81 -32.27
C LEU A 136 42.80 27.33 -30.82
N VAL A 137 43.32 26.44 -29.94
CA VAL A 137 44.49 26.59 -29.04
C VAL A 137 44.24 25.83 -27.72
N PHE A 138 44.93 24.69 -27.60
CA PHE A 138 45.30 23.94 -26.39
C PHE A 138 44.21 23.30 -25.49
N HIS A 139 44.44 22.00 -25.21
CA HIS A 139 43.78 21.07 -24.29
C HIS A 139 42.53 20.30 -24.79
N PRO A 140 42.63 18.97 -25.05
CA PRO A 140 41.54 18.18 -25.60
C PRO A 140 40.72 17.56 -24.45
N PHE A 141 39.67 18.23 -24.01
CA PHE A 141 38.58 17.53 -23.35
C PHE A 141 37.25 18.02 -23.92
N PRO A 142 36.61 17.26 -24.82
CA PRO A 142 35.26 17.57 -25.24
C PRO A 142 34.32 17.35 -24.05
N TYR A 143 33.81 18.43 -23.48
CA TYR A 143 32.74 18.36 -22.49
C TYR A 143 31.44 18.03 -23.24
N ILE A 144 30.99 16.78 -23.15
CA ILE A 144 29.68 16.37 -23.65
C ILE A 144 28.63 16.77 -22.60
N PHE A 145 27.78 17.74 -22.93
CA PHE A 145 26.60 18.06 -22.14
C PHE A 145 25.45 17.12 -22.53
N TYR A 146 24.98 16.30 -21.58
CA TYR A 146 23.79 15.49 -21.74
C TYR A 146 22.59 16.24 -21.15
N ILE A 147 21.60 16.57 -21.97
CA ILE A 147 20.32 17.11 -21.51
C ILE A 147 19.26 16.02 -21.69
N ILE A 148 18.85 15.38 -20.59
CA ILE A 148 17.74 14.43 -20.60
C ILE A 148 16.44 15.24 -20.47
N LYS A 149 15.67 15.35 -21.56
CA LYS A 149 14.33 15.95 -21.53
C LYS A 149 13.27 14.86 -21.50
N PRO A 150 12.45 14.73 -20.43
CA PRO A 150 11.30 13.86 -20.48
C PRO A 150 10.23 14.44 -21.42
N VAL A 151 9.79 13.67 -22.41
CA VAL A 151 8.65 14.01 -23.27
C VAL A 151 7.37 13.83 -22.45
N LYS A 152 6.75 14.94 -22.02
CA LYS A 152 5.39 14.91 -21.44
C LYS A 152 4.38 14.78 -22.57
N GLN A 153 3.85 13.59 -22.81
CA GLN A 153 2.59 13.44 -23.53
C GLN A 153 1.42 13.42 -22.52
N CYS A 154 0.80 14.57 -22.29
CA CYS A 154 -0.49 14.63 -21.60
C CYS A 154 -1.59 14.26 -22.61
N LYS A 155 -2.23 13.09 -22.43
CA LYS A 155 -3.48 12.78 -23.11
C LYS A 155 -4.62 13.29 -22.23
N ASN A 156 -5.35 14.31 -22.69
CA ASN A 156 -6.64 14.67 -22.12
C ASN A 156 -7.63 13.56 -22.47
N ASN A 157 -8.24 12.95 -21.45
CA ASN A 157 -9.36 12.04 -21.59
C ASN A 157 -10.47 12.49 -20.65
#